data_AF-A0A497NWY6-F1
#
_entry.id   AF-A0A497NWY6-F1
#
_cell.length_a   1.000
_cell.length_b   1.000
_cell.length_c   1.000
_cell.angle_alpha   90.00
_cell.angle_beta   90.00
_cell.angle_gamma   90.00
#
_symmetry.space_group_name_H-M   'P 1'
#
loop_
_entity.id
_entity.type
_entity.pdbx_description
1 polymer ?
#
loop_
_entity_poly.entity_id
_entity_poly.type
_entity_poly.pdbx_seq_one_letter_code
_entity_poly.pdbx_strand_id
1 'polypeptide(L)'
;MTKLSKLSILLIFVQIITCLNFPQTFANTNGNLVVSSETQKYENVHLFINGSIIIEGNASVEFLNSIIVIIQSYEEQFNITLKERSTLKIINSTVTSNYSFNIYGTDESTICVDNSDVRRGKAVLKDHAKISINNSRIKGIESTTTQKIWINNSEMEQITNINSEIAANKSKITILKTYGSSLTVLSNFSQVSQVIMNDSSSLTLDNCFGYVDSVKLYGHSKFIVYKSKIVRLTARDNSTITFDNSKLKSV
;
A
#
# COMPACT_ATOMS: atom_id res chain seq x y z
N MET A 1 -21.09 21.25 -66.58
CA MET A 1 -20.54 19.89 -66.74
C MET A 1 -20.01 19.42 -65.41
N THR A 2 -20.70 18.41 -64.89
CA THR A 2 -20.32 17.40 -63.90
C THR A 2 -18.83 17.21 -63.58
N LYS A 3 -18.49 17.20 -62.28
CA LYS A 3 -18.11 15.96 -61.57
C LYS A 3 -18.12 16.16 -60.05
N LEU A 4 -19.15 15.62 -59.40
CA LEU A 4 -19.01 15.04 -58.06
C LEU A 4 -18.01 13.88 -58.15
N SER A 5 -17.08 13.77 -57.20
CA SER A 5 -16.76 12.47 -56.59
C SER A 5 -15.87 12.63 -55.35
N LYS A 6 -16.27 11.95 -54.26
CA LYS A 6 -15.55 11.69 -53.00
C LYS A 6 -15.58 12.90 -52.04
N LEU A 7 -16.62 13.07 -51.22
CA LEU A 7 -16.96 12.17 -50.10
C LEU A 7 -15.71 11.75 -49.31
N SER A 8 -15.00 12.75 -48.79
CA SER A 8 -14.29 12.60 -47.53
C SER A 8 -15.11 13.38 -46.53
N ILE A 9 -16.05 12.66 -45.92
CA ILE A 9 -16.70 13.04 -44.68
C ILE A 9 -15.56 13.30 -43.68
N LEU A 10 -15.07 14.53 -43.64
CA LEU A 10 -14.36 15.05 -42.49
C LEU A 10 -15.47 15.37 -41.49
N LEU A 11 -16.04 14.28 -40.93
CA LEU A 11 -16.63 14.33 -39.62
C LEU A 11 -15.50 14.86 -38.75
N ILE A 12 -15.55 16.17 -38.47
CA ILE A 12 -14.95 16.71 -37.28
C ILE A 12 -15.72 15.99 -36.17
N PHE A 13 -15.20 14.83 -35.78
CA PHE A 13 -15.33 14.33 -34.43
C PHE A 13 -14.77 15.47 -33.58
N VAL A 14 -15.63 16.41 -33.24
CA VAL A 14 -15.63 16.97 -31.91
C VAL A 14 -15.73 15.70 -31.07
N GLN A 15 -14.58 15.19 -30.63
CA GLN A 15 -14.54 14.41 -29.42
C GLN A 15 -15.10 15.35 -28.36
N ILE A 16 -16.42 15.34 -28.26
CA ILE A 16 -17.08 15.43 -26.99
C ILE A 16 -16.47 14.25 -26.23
N ILE A 17 -15.32 14.52 -25.61
CA ILE A 17 -14.93 13.84 -24.41
C ILE A 17 -16.05 14.24 -23.46
N THR A 18 -17.16 13.51 -23.53
CA THR A 18 -17.89 13.19 -22.33
C THR A 18 -16.88 12.42 -21.51
N CYS A 19 -16.02 13.17 -20.80
CA CYS A 19 -15.76 12.83 -19.42
C CYS A 19 -17.15 12.51 -18.91
N LEU A 20 -17.42 11.22 -18.68
CA LEU A 20 -18.56 10.79 -17.92
C LEU A 20 -18.43 11.57 -16.61
N ASN A 21 -19.05 12.75 -16.57
CA ASN A 21 -19.29 13.53 -15.39
C ASN A 21 -20.34 12.70 -14.67
N PHE A 22 -19.89 11.61 -14.04
CA PHE A 22 -20.62 11.06 -12.92
C PHE A 22 -20.87 12.26 -12.01
N PRO A 23 -22.13 12.52 -11.62
CA PRO A 23 -22.42 13.63 -10.72
C PRO A 23 -21.59 13.41 -9.45
N GLN A 24 -20.50 14.16 -9.32
CA GLN A 24 -19.67 14.09 -8.12
C GLN A 24 -20.46 14.73 -7.00
N THR A 25 -20.85 13.93 -6.03
CA THR A 25 -21.54 14.44 -4.85
C THR A 25 -20.49 14.99 -3.89
N PHE A 26 -20.59 16.26 -3.54
CA PHE A 26 -19.73 16.88 -2.55
C PHE A 26 -20.35 16.72 -1.17
N ALA A 27 -19.58 16.19 -0.23
CA ALA A 27 -19.99 16.03 1.16
C ALA A 27 -18.90 16.58 2.08
N ASN A 28 -19.32 17.16 3.20
CA ASN A 28 -18.40 17.63 4.23
C ASN A 28 -18.85 17.10 5.60
N THR A 29 -17.91 16.64 6.41
CA THR A 29 -18.15 16.19 7.76
C THR A 29 -17.21 16.91 8.72
N ASN A 30 -17.79 17.65 9.67
CA ASN A 30 -17.07 18.20 10.80
C ASN A 30 -17.21 17.25 11.99
N GLY A 31 -16.08 16.83 12.58
CA GLY A 31 -16.04 15.79 13.60
C GLY A 31 -15.79 14.40 13.01
N ASN A 32 -15.72 13.41 13.90
CA ASN A 32 -15.41 12.04 13.51
C ASN A 32 -16.57 11.40 12.74
N LEU A 33 -16.25 10.71 11.65
CA LEU A 33 -17.15 9.77 11.01
C LEU A 33 -17.04 8.44 11.75
N VAL A 34 -18.13 7.97 12.38
CA VAL A 34 -18.15 6.72 13.15
C VAL A 34 -19.17 5.76 12.55
N VAL A 35 -18.74 4.53 12.24
CA VAL A 35 -19.56 3.48 11.62
C VAL A 35 -19.41 2.18 12.43
N SER A 36 -20.49 1.69 13.03
CA SER A 36 -20.42 0.61 14.05
C SER A 36 -21.34 -0.59 13.84
N SER A 37 -22.31 -0.52 12.92
CA SER A 37 -23.31 -1.60 12.75
C SER A 37 -23.60 -2.02 11.31
N GLU A 38 -23.32 -1.17 10.32
CA GLU A 38 -23.70 -1.41 8.93
C GLU A 38 -22.57 -1.11 7.93
N THR A 39 -22.81 -1.49 6.67
CA THR A 39 -21.93 -1.10 5.57
C THR A 39 -22.31 0.29 5.09
N GLN A 40 -21.42 1.26 5.25
CA GLN A 40 -21.57 2.59 4.69
C GLN A 40 -20.78 2.73 3.39
N LYS A 41 -21.48 3.07 2.32
CA LYS A 41 -20.89 3.24 0.98
C LYS A 41 -20.86 4.71 0.59
N TYR A 42 -19.71 5.12 0.06
CA TYR A 42 -19.43 6.45 -0.45
C TYR A 42 -19.01 6.31 -1.90
N GLU A 43 -19.98 6.41 -2.79
CA GLU A 43 -19.81 6.15 -4.22
C GLU A 43 -19.90 7.42 -5.05
N ASN A 44 -18.91 7.66 -5.91
CA ASN A 44 -18.82 8.85 -6.77
C ASN A 44 -18.88 10.17 -5.96
N VAL A 45 -18.24 10.20 -4.79
CA VAL A 45 -18.25 11.36 -3.89
C VAL A 45 -16.90 12.03 -3.78
N HIS A 46 -16.92 13.33 -3.55
CA HIS A 46 -15.80 14.08 -3.01
C HIS A 46 -16.13 14.43 -1.55
N LEU A 47 -15.55 13.67 -0.62
CA LEU A 47 -15.82 13.78 0.80
C LEU A 47 -14.67 14.50 1.51
N PHE A 48 -14.98 15.63 2.13
CA PHE A 48 -14.07 16.35 3.00
C PHE A 48 -14.38 15.99 4.45
N ILE A 49 -13.37 15.57 5.21
CA ILE A 49 -13.51 15.16 6.60
C ILE A 49 -12.55 15.98 7.46
N ASN A 50 -13.11 16.78 8.36
CA ASN A 50 -12.38 17.45 9.43
C ASN A 50 -12.55 16.65 10.72
N GLY A 51 -11.90 15.49 10.78
CA GLY A 51 -12.06 14.49 11.83
C GLY A 51 -11.47 13.13 11.43
N SER A 52 -11.52 12.18 12.36
CA SER A 52 -11.12 10.79 12.13
C SER A 52 -12.25 9.96 11.50
N ILE A 53 -11.88 8.85 10.86
CA ILE A 53 -12.83 7.82 10.40
C ILE A 53 -12.66 6.63 11.32
N ILE A 54 -13.74 6.19 11.97
CA ILE A 54 -13.73 5.14 12.99
C ILE A 54 -14.72 4.07 12.55
N ILE A 55 -14.22 2.84 12.35
CA ILE A 55 -15.00 1.69 11.92
C ILE A 55 -14.88 0.61 13.00
N GLU A 56 -16.01 0.19 13.58
CA GLU A 56 -16.06 -0.68 14.75
C GLU A 56 -17.04 -1.85 14.53
N GLY A 57 -17.00 -2.85 15.41
CA GLY A 57 -17.89 -4.00 15.30
C GLY A 57 -17.62 -4.84 14.05
N ASN A 58 -18.71 -5.17 13.37
CA ASN A 58 -18.71 -5.84 12.07
C ASN A 58 -19.00 -4.86 10.92
N ALA A 59 -18.87 -3.55 11.16
CA ALA A 59 -19.19 -2.53 10.17
C ALA A 59 -18.21 -2.53 9.00
N SER A 60 -18.64 -1.96 7.87
CA SER A 60 -17.77 -1.76 6.73
C SER A 60 -17.91 -0.36 6.16
N VAL A 61 -16.80 0.23 5.73
CA VAL A 61 -16.81 1.45 4.92
C VAL A 61 -16.24 1.15 3.55
N GLU A 62 -16.96 1.53 2.50
CA GLU A 62 -16.55 1.37 1.12
C GLU A 62 -16.46 2.73 0.44
N PHE A 63 -15.24 3.15 0.08
CA PHE A 63 -14.99 4.27 -0.82
C PHE A 63 -14.88 3.74 -2.25
N LEU A 64 -15.86 4.09 -3.11
CA LEU A 64 -15.98 3.58 -4.47
C LEU A 64 -15.95 4.75 -5.46
N ASN A 65 -14.96 4.80 -6.36
CA ASN A 65 -14.83 5.88 -7.34
C ASN A 65 -14.85 7.29 -6.69
N SER A 66 -14.23 7.43 -5.51
CA SER A 66 -14.38 8.59 -4.64
C SER A 66 -13.06 9.28 -4.34
N ILE A 67 -13.14 10.56 -3.96
CA ILE A 67 -12.02 11.34 -3.44
C ILE A 67 -12.31 11.67 -1.98
N ILE A 68 -11.49 11.18 -1.08
CA ILE A 68 -11.60 11.42 0.36
C ILE A 68 -10.44 12.31 0.79
N VAL A 69 -10.75 13.47 1.36
CA VAL A 69 -9.78 14.46 1.83
C VAL A 69 -9.92 14.61 3.33
N ILE A 70 -8.91 14.15 4.07
CA ILE A 70 -8.80 14.39 5.52
C ILE A 70 -8.14 15.76 5.71
N ILE A 71 -8.91 16.71 6.25
CA ILE A 71 -8.48 18.06 6.54
C ILE A 71 -7.86 18.07 7.94
N GLN A 72 -6.57 18.36 8.04
CA GLN A 72 -5.84 18.44 9.30
C GLN A 72 -4.82 19.59 9.28
N SER A 73 -4.41 20.03 10.46
CA SER A 73 -3.50 21.17 10.67
C SER A 73 -2.06 20.76 10.93
N TYR A 74 -1.82 19.49 11.29
CA TYR A 74 -0.50 18.91 11.55
C TYR A 74 -0.52 17.39 11.31
N GLU A 75 0.66 16.75 11.35
CA GLU A 75 0.80 15.31 11.12
C GLU A 75 0.04 14.45 12.14
N GLU A 76 -0.65 13.42 11.65
CA GLU A 76 -1.34 12.40 12.43
C GLU A 76 -2.44 12.92 13.38
N GLN A 77 -2.92 14.15 13.16
CA GLN A 77 -4.05 14.73 13.92
C GLN A 77 -5.30 13.84 13.81
N PHE A 78 -5.60 13.39 12.60
CA PHE A 78 -6.73 12.52 12.33
C PHE A 78 -6.28 11.26 11.59
N ASN A 79 -6.98 10.16 11.85
CA ASN A 79 -6.61 8.84 11.37
C ASN A 79 -7.86 8.07 10.90
N ILE A 80 -7.63 6.98 10.19
CA ILE A 80 -8.65 5.97 9.94
C ILE A 80 -8.37 4.81 10.90
N THR A 81 -9.34 4.40 11.69
CA THR A 81 -9.19 3.35 12.71
C THR A 81 -10.23 2.26 12.48
N LEU A 82 -9.76 1.03 12.33
CA LEU A 82 -10.55 -0.18 12.23
C LEU A 82 -10.33 -1.04 13.48
N LYS A 83 -11.41 -1.47 14.11
CA LYS A 83 -11.40 -2.38 15.27
C LYS A 83 -12.22 -3.63 15.02
N GLU A 84 -12.01 -4.65 15.84
CA GLU A 84 -12.79 -5.90 15.84
C GLU A 84 -12.78 -6.58 14.47
N ARG A 85 -13.93 -6.76 13.81
CA ARG A 85 -14.07 -7.40 12.49
C ARG A 85 -14.44 -6.41 11.40
N SER A 86 -14.18 -5.13 11.64
CA SER A 86 -14.51 -4.08 10.70
C SER A 86 -13.71 -4.17 9.40
N THR A 87 -14.27 -3.60 8.33
CA THR A 87 -13.66 -3.66 7.00
C THR A 87 -13.64 -2.29 6.33
N LEU A 88 -12.46 -1.85 5.87
CA LEU A 88 -12.29 -0.69 4.99
C LEU A 88 -11.97 -1.17 3.57
N LYS A 89 -12.75 -0.71 2.60
CA LYS A 89 -12.46 -0.89 1.17
C LYS A 89 -12.26 0.46 0.50
N ILE A 90 -11.12 0.62 -0.16
CA ILE A 90 -10.77 1.78 -0.98
C ILE A 90 -10.61 1.26 -2.41
N ILE A 91 -11.60 1.53 -3.26
CA ILE A 91 -11.68 0.96 -4.61
C ILE A 91 -11.82 2.10 -5.63
N ASN A 92 -10.95 2.13 -6.64
CA ASN A 92 -10.93 3.18 -7.67
C ASN A 92 -10.93 4.60 -7.08
N SER A 93 -10.30 4.78 -5.91
CA SER A 93 -10.48 5.97 -5.09
C SER A 93 -9.14 6.63 -4.74
N THR A 94 -9.21 7.91 -4.39
CA THR A 94 -8.08 8.63 -3.78
C THR A 94 -8.41 8.93 -2.34
N VAL A 95 -7.52 8.60 -1.41
CA VAL A 95 -7.58 9.06 -0.02
C VAL A 95 -6.33 9.89 0.25
N THR A 96 -6.52 11.13 0.69
CA THR A 96 -5.41 12.09 0.80
C THR A 96 -5.60 13.08 1.94
N SER A 97 -4.52 13.78 2.25
CA SER A 97 -4.46 14.88 3.21
C SER A 97 -3.26 15.77 2.90
N ASN A 98 -3.26 16.99 3.43
CA ASN A 98 -2.10 17.87 3.45
C ASN A 98 -0.99 17.39 4.38
N TYR A 99 -1.29 16.55 5.39
CA TYR A 99 -0.31 15.94 6.29
C TYR A 99 -0.37 14.40 6.26
N SER A 100 0.59 13.71 6.87
CA SER A 100 0.50 12.26 7.03
C SER A 100 -0.62 11.86 7.98
N PHE A 101 -1.17 10.68 7.76
CA PHE A 101 -2.17 10.05 8.62
C PHE A 101 -1.93 8.54 8.64
N ASN A 102 -2.44 7.88 9.67
CA ASN A 102 -2.38 6.43 9.80
C ASN A 102 -3.75 5.79 9.50
N ILE A 103 -3.69 4.56 8.97
CA ILE A 103 -4.82 3.64 8.84
C ILE A 103 -4.53 2.49 9.81
N TYR A 104 -5.09 2.56 11.02
CA TYR A 104 -4.90 1.55 12.04
C TYR A 104 -5.86 0.38 11.79
N GLY A 105 -5.32 -0.84 11.70
CA GLY A 105 -6.08 -2.07 11.78
C GLY A 105 -5.69 -2.85 13.04
N THR A 106 -6.65 -3.11 13.92
CA THR A 106 -6.49 -3.96 15.12
C THR A 106 -7.39 -5.19 15.06
N ASP A 107 -7.22 -6.11 16.01
CA ASP A 107 -8.02 -7.33 16.15
C ASP A 107 -8.06 -8.17 14.85
N GLU A 108 -9.24 -8.43 14.29
CA GLU A 108 -9.46 -9.21 13.06
C GLU A 108 -9.87 -8.32 11.86
N SER A 109 -9.59 -7.01 11.95
CA SER A 109 -10.02 -6.04 10.94
C SER A 109 -9.36 -6.25 9.58
N THR A 110 -10.01 -5.75 8.52
CA THR A 110 -9.55 -5.95 7.13
C THR A 110 -9.46 -4.63 6.38
N ILE A 111 -8.29 -4.36 5.79
CA ILE A 111 -8.04 -3.22 4.90
C ILE A 111 -7.83 -3.74 3.47
N CYS A 112 -8.64 -3.26 2.54
CA CYS A 112 -8.52 -3.57 1.11
C CYS A 112 -8.34 -2.28 0.32
N VAL A 113 -7.23 -2.18 -0.43
CA VAL A 113 -6.95 -1.06 -1.33
C VAL A 113 -6.79 -1.62 -2.74
N ASP A 114 -7.68 -1.22 -3.66
CA ASP A 114 -7.67 -1.71 -5.04
C ASP A 114 -7.81 -0.56 -6.04
N ASN A 115 -6.94 -0.55 -7.04
CA ASN A 115 -6.87 0.47 -8.09
C ASN A 115 -6.96 1.91 -7.54
N SER A 116 -6.25 2.19 -6.45
CA SER A 116 -6.44 3.40 -5.63
C SER A 116 -5.13 4.08 -5.25
N ASP A 117 -5.22 5.34 -4.86
CA ASP A 117 -4.08 6.16 -4.43
C ASP A 117 -4.32 6.70 -3.01
N VAL A 118 -3.63 6.12 -2.03
CA VAL A 118 -3.66 6.51 -0.62
C VAL A 118 -2.43 7.37 -0.32
N ARG A 119 -2.51 8.65 -0.68
CA ARG A 119 -1.39 9.59 -0.57
C ARG A 119 -1.16 9.98 0.88
N ARG A 120 0.09 9.86 1.34
CA ARG A 120 0.55 10.17 2.71
C ARG A 120 -0.04 9.29 3.82
N GLY A 121 -0.92 8.35 3.49
CA GLY A 121 -1.49 7.39 4.43
C GLY A 121 -0.59 6.18 4.63
N LYS A 122 -0.32 5.82 5.89
CA LYS A 122 0.44 4.62 6.27
C LYS A 122 -0.49 3.63 6.97
N ALA A 123 -0.53 2.38 6.53
CA ALA A 123 -1.25 1.33 7.24
C ALA A 123 -0.44 0.86 8.45
N VAL A 124 -1.07 0.76 9.62
CA VAL A 124 -0.45 0.28 10.86
C VAL A 124 -1.26 -0.92 11.35
N LEU A 125 -0.66 -2.11 11.28
CA LEU A 125 -1.32 -3.39 11.57
C LEU A 125 -0.89 -3.92 12.93
N LYS A 126 -1.89 -4.33 13.71
CA LYS A 126 -1.74 -4.96 15.03
C LYS A 126 -2.57 -6.24 15.09
N ASP A 127 -2.28 -7.07 16.09
CA ASP A 127 -3.01 -8.31 16.39
C ASP A 127 -3.11 -9.24 15.17
N HIS A 128 -4.32 -9.47 14.65
CA HIS A 128 -4.62 -10.32 13.50
C HIS A 128 -5.19 -9.54 12.30
N ALA A 129 -4.95 -8.23 12.24
CA ALA A 129 -5.46 -7.36 11.19
C ALA A 129 -4.86 -7.71 9.82
N LYS A 130 -5.68 -7.71 8.78
CA LYS A 130 -5.31 -8.13 7.43
C LYS A 130 -5.25 -6.95 6.48
N ILE A 131 -4.31 -6.98 5.56
CA ILE A 131 -4.23 -6.00 4.47
C ILE A 131 -4.05 -6.67 3.11
N SER A 132 -4.75 -6.15 2.11
CA SER A 132 -4.51 -6.43 0.70
C SER A 132 -4.42 -5.13 -0.10
N ILE A 133 -3.39 -5.01 -0.94
CA ILE A 133 -3.16 -3.83 -1.79
C ILE A 133 -2.94 -4.30 -3.22
N ASN A 134 -3.80 -3.88 -4.14
CA ASN A 134 -3.78 -4.31 -5.54
C ASN A 134 -3.80 -3.07 -6.46
N ASN A 135 -2.94 -3.04 -7.47
CA ASN A 135 -2.91 -1.97 -8.48
C ASN A 135 -2.89 -0.54 -7.89
N SER A 136 -2.23 -0.35 -6.76
CA SER A 136 -2.43 0.84 -5.91
C SER A 136 -1.12 1.47 -5.47
N ARG A 137 -1.22 2.70 -4.96
CA ARG A 137 -0.13 3.39 -4.26
C ARG A 137 -0.53 3.69 -2.82
N ILE A 138 0.37 3.42 -1.88
CA ILE A 138 0.24 3.81 -0.46
C ILE A 138 1.59 4.29 0.07
N LYS A 139 1.63 5.16 1.07
CA LYS A 139 2.90 5.61 1.67
C LYS A 139 3.68 4.42 2.23
N GLY A 140 3.02 3.57 3.01
CA GLY A 140 3.69 2.44 3.60
C GLY A 140 2.83 1.57 4.49
N ILE A 141 3.46 0.52 5.02
CA ILE A 141 2.88 -0.43 5.96
C ILE A 141 3.82 -0.56 7.15
N GLU A 142 3.25 -0.56 8.35
CA GLU A 142 3.93 -0.87 9.59
C GLU A 142 3.22 -2.03 10.27
N SER A 143 3.96 -3.07 10.64
CA SER A 143 3.43 -4.21 11.38
C SER A 143 4.26 -4.46 12.62
N THR A 144 3.62 -4.38 13.79
CA THR A 144 4.26 -4.66 15.08
C THR A 144 4.06 -6.11 15.56
N THR A 145 3.26 -6.89 14.83
CA THR A 145 3.03 -8.32 15.08
C THR A 145 3.30 -9.13 13.82
N THR A 146 3.32 -10.46 13.93
CA THR A 146 3.39 -11.34 12.77
C THR A 146 2.13 -11.19 11.93
N GLN A 147 2.29 -10.73 10.69
CA GLN A 147 1.20 -10.57 9.74
C GLN A 147 1.42 -11.34 8.45
N LYS A 148 0.31 -11.57 7.74
CA LYS A 148 0.31 -11.93 6.33
C LYS A 148 -0.12 -10.72 5.50
N ILE A 149 0.77 -10.26 4.64
CA ILE A 149 0.60 -9.03 3.86
C ILE A 149 0.63 -9.39 2.37
N TRP A 150 -0.44 -9.05 1.65
CA TRP A 150 -0.55 -9.29 0.21
C TRP A 150 -0.53 -7.97 -0.56
N ILE A 151 0.43 -7.84 -1.46
CA ILE A 151 0.64 -6.65 -2.29
C ILE A 151 0.82 -7.13 -3.73
N ASN A 152 0.07 -6.55 -4.66
CA ASN A 152 0.12 -6.93 -6.08
C ASN A 152 0.13 -5.69 -6.97
N ASN A 153 1.07 -5.66 -7.92
CA ASN A 153 1.20 -4.59 -8.92
C ASN A 153 1.09 -3.17 -8.30
N SER A 154 1.74 -2.95 -7.17
CA SER A 154 1.57 -1.74 -6.35
C SER A 154 2.90 -1.10 -6.01
N GLU A 155 2.84 0.16 -5.56
CA GLU A 155 4.01 0.95 -5.19
C GLU A 155 3.89 1.49 -3.76
N MET A 156 5.00 1.44 -3.01
CA MET A 156 5.07 1.98 -1.66
C MET A 156 6.47 2.50 -1.28
N GLU A 157 6.48 3.47 -0.38
CA GLU A 157 7.72 4.09 0.10
C GLU A 157 8.38 3.24 1.17
N GLN A 158 7.61 2.75 2.16
CA GLN A 158 8.21 2.00 3.27
C GLN A 158 7.35 0.84 3.74
N ILE A 159 7.97 -0.31 3.95
CA ILE A 159 7.46 -1.36 4.84
C ILE A 159 8.35 -1.44 6.06
N THR A 160 7.77 -1.35 7.25
CA THR A 160 8.39 -1.73 8.51
C THR A 160 7.65 -2.94 9.06
N ASN A 161 8.34 -4.05 9.31
CA ASN A 161 7.66 -5.25 9.77
C ASN A 161 8.44 -6.00 10.85
N ILE A 162 7.68 -6.77 11.63
CA ILE A 162 8.20 -7.77 12.56
C ILE A 162 7.69 -9.14 12.12
N ASN A 163 8.60 -10.09 11.89
CA ASN A 163 8.28 -11.52 11.73
C ASN A 163 7.08 -11.81 10.78
N SER A 164 7.00 -11.13 9.63
CA SER A 164 5.81 -11.18 8.76
C SER A 164 6.09 -11.90 7.44
N GLU A 165 5.05 -12.48 6.86
CA GLU A 165 5.07 -13.05 5.51
C GLU A 165 4.50 -12.01 4.53
N ILE A 166 5.31 -11.58 3.56
CA ILE A 166 4.98 -10.52 2.62
C ILE A 166 5.07 -11.06 1.20
N ALA A 167 3.92 -11.23 0.56
CA ALA A 167 3.83 -11.56 -0.86
C ALA A 167 3.66 -10.26 -1.67
N ALA A 168 4.73 -9.78 -2.30
CA ALA A 168 4.78 -8.48 -2.96
C ALA A 168 4.81 -8.58 -4.51
N ASN A 169 3.91 -9.39 -5.07
CA ASN A 169 3.86 -9.73 -6.50
C ASN A 169 3.96 -8.51 -7.42
N LYS A 170 5.02 -8.47 -8.25
CA LYS A 170 5.29 -7.40 -9.24
C LYS A 170 5.32 -5.99 -8.65
N SER A 171 5.49 -5.85 -7.34
CA SER A 171 5.36 -4.58 -6.64
C SER A 171 6.72 -3.95 -6.35
N LYS A 172 6.73 -2.62 -6.23
CA LYS A 172 7.92 -1.83 -5.90
C LYS A 172 7.85 -1.34 -4.47
N ILE A 173 8.90 -1.58 -3.71
CA ILE A 173 9.06 -1.10 -2.34
C ILE A 173 10.32 -0.25 -2.29
N THR A 174 10.23 1.01 -1.84
CA THR A 174 11.43 1.84 -1.76
C THR A 174 12.31 1.37 -0.60
N ILE A 175 11.74 1.23 0.59
CA ILE A 175 12.49 0.83 1.80
C ILE A 175 11.76 -0.32 2.49
N LEU A 176 12.47 -1.41 2.77
CA LEU A 176 12.04 -2.48 3.65
C LEU A 176 12.89 -2.47 4.91
N LYS A 177 12.24 -2.36 6.08
CA LYS A 177 12.85 -2.48 7.40
C LYS A 177 12.26 -3.69 8.11
N THR A 178 13.13 -4.59 8.54
CA THR A 178 12.73 -5.78 9.29
C THR A 178 13.39 -5.79 10.66
N TYR A 179 12.60 -6.18 11.66
CA TYR A 179 12.97 -6.26 13.07
C TYR A 179 12.43 -7.57 13.67
N GLY A 180 12.93 -7.91 14.86
CA GLY A 180 12.54 -9.11 15.60
C GLY A 180 13.38 -10.33 15.23
N SER A 181 13.38 -11.37 16.06
CA SER A 181 14.28 -12.52 15.95
C SER A 181 13.80 -13.64 15.03
N SER A 182 12.58 -13.54 14.49
CA SER A 182 12.00 -14.59 13.62
C SER A 182 12.09 -14.22 12.15
N LEU A 183 11.75 -15.18 11.30
CA LEU A 183 11.89 -15.06 9.86
C LEU A 183 10.80 -14.17 9.24
N THR A 184 11.22 -13.12 8.54
CA THR A 184 10.42 -12.42 7.54
C THR A 184 10.65 -13.09 6.18
N VAL A 185 9.58 -13.34 5.43
CA VAL A 185 9.66 -13.86 4.05
C VAL A 185 9.12 -12.79 3.11
N LEU A 186 9.90 -12.40 2.12
CA LEU A 186 9.49 -11.49 1.06
C LEU A 186 9.59 -12.21 -0.28
N SER A 187 8.50 -12.24 -1.04
CA SER A 187 8.45 -12.95 -2.32
C SER A 187 7.90 -12.12 -3.48
N ASN A 188 8.33 -12.50 -4.70
CA ASN A 188 7.77 -12.07 -5.99
C ASN A 188 7.77 -10.57 -6.30
N PHE A 189 8.58 -9.75 -5.62
CA PHE A 189 8.66 -8.31 -5.90
C PHE A 189 9.37 -7.98 -7.21
N SER A 190 9.05 -6.80 -7.77
CA SER A 190 9.73 -6.25 -8.95
C SER A 190 10.94 -5.39 -8.58
N GLN A 191 10.89 -4.65 -7.46
CA GLN A 191 12.04 -3.93 -6.93
C GLN A 191 11.95 -3.69 -5.42
N VAL A 192 13.10 -3.78 -4.74
CA VAL A 192 13.30 -3.17 -3.41
C VAL A 192 14.51 -2.24 -3.48
N SER A 193 14.34 -0.94 -3.23
CA SER A 193 15.49 -0.02 -3.35
C SER A 193 16.44 -0.13 -2.15
N GLN A 194 15.92 -0.37 -0.95
CA GLN A 194 16.75 -0.55 0.22
C GLN A 194 16.16 -1.55 1.20
N VAL A 195 16.98 -2.48 1.70
CA VAL A 195 16.67 -3.35 2.83
C VAL A 195 17.52 -2.93 4.02
N ILE A 196 16.90 -2.80 5.18
CA ILE A 196 17.56 -2.52 6.46
C ILE A 196 17.14 -3.59 7.47
N MET A 197 18.12 -4.26 8.07
CA MET A 197 17.94 -5.34 9.05
C MET A 197 18.67 -5.01 10.35
N ASN A 198 17.99 -5.13 11.49
CA ASN A 198 18.54 -4.88 12.83
C ASN A 198 18.23 -6.05 13.80
N ASP A 199 18.78 -6.02 15.02
CA ASP A 199 18.32 -6.78 16.19
C ASP A 199 18.15 -8.30 15.98
N SER A 200 19.17 -8.96 15.43
CA SER A 200 19.16 -10.40 15.14
C SER A 200 18.05 -10.84 14.18
N SER A 201 17.57 -9.92 13.33
CA SER A 201 16.49 -10.21 12.39
C SER A 201 16.89 -11.17 11.29
N SER A 202 15.90 -11.97 10.86
CA SER A 202 16.07 -12.91 9.76
C SER A 202 15.15 -12.53 8.62
N LEU A 203 15.69 -12.45 7.41
CA LEU A 203 14.94 -12.17 6.19
C LEU A 203 15.31 -13.19 5.11
N THR A 204 14.29 -13.81 4.52
CA THR A 204 14.41 -14.59 3.29
C THR A 204 13.78 -13.82 2.14
N LEU A 205 14.55 -13.63 1.08
CA LEU A 205 14.03 -13.25 -0.23
C LEU A 205 13.79 -14.52 -1.04
N ASP A 206 12.55 -14.76 -1.45
CA ASP A 206 12.15 -15.98 -2.15
C ASP A 206 11.57 -15.65 -3.54
N ASN A 207 12.20 -16.20 -4.58
CA ASN A 207 11.69 -16.14 -5.96
C ASN A 207 11.43 -14.71 -6.47
N CYS A 208 12.35 -13.80 -6.17
CA CYS A 208 12.19 -12.40 -6.53
C CYS A 208 12.85 -12.14 -7.89
N PHE A 209 12.02 -12.02 -8.93
CA PHE A 209 12.46 -11.66 -10.29
C PHE A 209 13.03 -10.24 -10.39
N GLY A 210 12.70 -9.41 -9.41
CA GLY A 210 13.21 -8.06 -9.26
C GLY A 210 14.67 -7.96 -8.82
N TYR A 211 15.07 -6.74 -8.46
CA TYR A 211 16.38 -6.50 -7.88
C TYR A 211 16.30 -5.75 -6.55
N VAL A 212 17.24 -6.04 -5.66
CA VAL A 212 17.50 -5.25 -4.46
C VAL A 212 18.69 -4.33 -4.72
N ASP A 213 18.50 -3.02 -4.62
CA ASP A 213 19.58 -2.05 -4.91
C ASP A 213 20.62 -1.99 -3.82
N SER A 214 20.21 -1.94 -2.55
CA SER A 214 21.10 -1.86 -1.39
C SER A 214 20.53 -2.65 -0.21
N VAL A 215 21.38 -3.42 0.45
CA VAL A 215 21.05 -4.09 1.71
C VAL A 215 22.00 -3.59 2.78
N LYS A 216 21.47 -3.23 3.95
CA LYS A 216 22.20 -2.82 5.16
C LYS A 216 21.86 -3.77 6.29
N LEU A 217 22.85 -4.50 6.75
CA LEU A 217 22.73 -5.47 7.84
C LEU A 217 23.46 -4.92 9.07
N TYR A 218 22.80 -4.97 10.23
CA TYR A 218 23.36 -4.57 11.51
C TYR A 218 23.20 -5.70 12.54
N GLY A 219 24.14 -5.80 13.48
CA GLY A 219 24.12 -6.82 14.54
C GLY A 219 24.23 -8.26 14.01
N HIS A 220 23.53 -9.20 14.65
CA HIS A 220 23.53 -10.63 14.30
C HIS A 220 22.43 -10.99 13.27
N SER A 221 22.23 -10.14 12.27
CA SER A 221 21.19 -10.33 11.25
C SER A 221 21.48 -11.52 10.33
N LYS A 222 20.44 -12.23 9.91
CA LYS A 222 20.50 -13.37 8.97
C LYS A 222 19.76 -13.06 7.68
N PHE A 223 20.49 -12.94 6.58
CA PHE A 223 19.94 -12.62 5.27
C PHE A 223 20.08 -13.81 4.31
N ILE A 224 18.95 -14.35 3.87
CA ILE A 224 18.87 -15.52 2.98
C ILE A 224 18.29 -15.07 1.65
N VAL A 225 18.97 -15.43 0.56
CA VAL A 225 18.59 -15.03 -0.80
C VAL A 225 18.39 -16.30 -1.61
N TYR A 226 17.14 -16.54 -2.01
CA TYR A 226 16.75 -17.69 -2.83
C TYR A 226 16.16 -17.23 -4.17
N LYS A 227 16.69 -17.75 -5.27
CA LYS A 227 16.24 -17.47 -6.65
C LYS A 227 15.98 -15.98 -6.92
N SER A 228 16.87 -15.12 -6.41
CA SER A 228 16.70 -13.68 -6.46
C SER A 228 17.95 -12.97 -6.97
N LYS A 229 17.81 -11.74 -7.47
CA LYS A 229 18.91 -10.92 -7.97
C LYS A 229 19.18 -9.73 -7.04
N ILE A 230 20.45 -9.51 -6.69
CA ILE A 230 20.88 -8.37 -5.86
C ILE A 230 21.90 -7.53 -6.64
N VAL A 231 21.69 -6.22 -6.66
CA VAL A 231 22.59 -5.28 -7.35
C VAL A 231 23.78 -4.94 -6.47
N ARG A 232 23.54 -4.44 -5.25
CA ARG A 232 24.59 -4.10 -4.29
C ARG A 232 24.22 -4.58 -2.89
N LEU A 233 25.23 -5.06 -2.16
CA LEU A 233 25.09 -5.60 -0.81
C LEU A 233 26.15 -4.96 0.08
N THR A 234 25.74 -4.27 1.13
CA THR A 234 26.65 -3.73 2.14
C THR A 234 26.35 -4.37 3.48
N ALA A 235 27.14 -5.38 3.84
CA ALA A 235 27.05 -5.98 5.17
C ALA A 235 28.01 -5.26 6.14
N ARG A 236 27.53 -4.99 7.35
CA ARG A 236 28.37 -4.59 8.48
C ARG A 236 28.11 -5.57 9.64
N ASP A 237 29.04 -5.57 10.60
CA ASP A 237 28.99 -6.40 11.81
C ASP A 237 28.95 -7.93 11.54
N ASN A 238 28.64 -8.72 12.58
CA ASN A 238 28.58 -10.20 12.55
C ASN A 238 27.32 -10.73 11.83
N SER A 239 26.98 -10.15 10.69
CA SER A 239 25.83 -10.53 9.88
C SER A 239 26.13 -11.80 9.07
N THR A 240 25.15 -12.71 8.97
CA THR A 240 25.24 -13.92 8.15
C THR A 240 24.47 -13.75 6.85
N ILE A 241 25.10 -14.11 5.73
CA ILE A 241 24.49 -14.03 4.40
C ILE A 241 24.56 -15.40 3.74
N THR A 242 23.44 -15.87 3.18
CA THR A 242 23.36 -17.14 2.45
C THR A 242 22.74 -16.91 1.09
N PHE A 243 23.44 -17.34 0.04
CA PHE A 243 22.93 -17.34 -1.33
C PHE A 243 22.64 -18.77 -1.77
N ASP A 244 21.42 -19.02 -2.22
CA ASP A 244 21.03 -20.27 -2.87
C ASP A 244 20.37 -19.94 -4.22
N ASN A 245 20.92 -20.51 -5.30
CA ASN A 245 20.47 -20.30 -6.68
C ASN A 245 20.24 -18.82 -7.05
N SER A 246 21.10 -17.92 -6.52
CA SER A 246 20.94 -16.47 -6.60
C SER A 246 22.15 -15.80 -7.25
N LYS A 247 21.95 -14.61 -7.85
CA LYS A 247 23.01 -13.84 -8.54
C LYS A 247 23.32 -12.54 -7.81
N LEU A 248 24.61 -12.31 -7.50
CA LEU A 248 25.13 -11.07 -6.91
C LEU A 248 26.02 -10.35 -7.94
N LYS A 249 25.73 -9.08 -8.24
CA LYS A 249 26.48 -8.32 -9.27
C LYS A 249 27.72 -7.62 -8.72
N SER A 250 27.69 -7.17 -7.47
CA SER A 250 28.82 -6.50 -6.80
C SER A 250 28.67 -6.56 -5.29
N VAL A 251 29.79 -6.81 -4.59
CA VAL A 251 29.95 -6.67 -3.12
C VAL A 251 30.50 -5.27 -2.85
#